data_AF-A0A381I829-F1
#
_entry.id   AF-A0A381I829-F1
#
_cell.length_a   1.000
_cell.length_b   1.000
_cell.length_c   1.000
_cell.angle_alpha   90.00
_cell.angle_beta   90.00
_cell.angle_gamma   90.00
#
_symmetry.space_group_name_H-M   'P 1'
#
loop_
_entity.id
_entity.type
_entity.pdbx_description
1 polymer ?
#
loop_
_entity_poly.entity_id
_entity_poly.type
_entity_poly.pdbx_seq_one_letter_code
_entity_poly.pdbx_strand_id
1 'polypeptide(L)'
;MAVHNKPDSQEICFVKDNDYANYVKKHSKKRIEEGFFVDTKGNILGKHKGILYYTIGQRKGLGITFGKPMFVIDINPINNT
;
A
#
# COMPACT_ATOMS: atom_id res chain seq x y z
N MET A 1 -20.91 28.75 22.66
CA MET A 1 -20.11 28.35 21.48
C MET A 1 -19.76 26.88 21.65
N ALA A 2 -20.50 25.99 20.99
CA ALA A 2 -20.35 24.54 21.16
C ALA A 2 -20.04 23.93 19.79
N VAL A 3 -18.81 23.42 19.64
CA VAL A 3 -18.38 22.67 18.47
C VAL A 3 -19.10 21.32 18.53
N HIS A 4 -20.24 21.26 17.84
CA HIS A 4 -21.14 20.11 17.83
C HIS A 4 -20.55 18.99 16.97
N ASN A 5 -20.17 17.90 17.63
CA ASN A 5 -20.12 16.51 17.14
C ASN A 5 -19.86 16.30 15.64
N LYS A 6 -18.63 16.57 15.20
CA LYS A 6 -18.07 15.74 14.12
C LYS A 6 -17.35 14.58 14.81
N PRO A 7 -17.65 13.31 14.49
CA PRO A 7 -16.70 12.25 14.79
C PRO A 7 -15.43 12.61 14.02
N ASP A 8 -14.41 13.10 14.72
CA ASP A 8 -13.09 13.21 14.15
C ASP A 8 -12.77 11.81 13.61
N SER A 9 -12.50 11.74 12.30
CA SER A 9 -12.00 10.52 11.67
C SER A 9 -10.92 9.97 12.59
N GLN A 10 -11.18 8.82 13.21
CA GLN A 10 -10.17 8.08 13.94
C GLN A 10 -9.21 7.53 12.88
N GLU A 11 -8.37 8.41 12.35
CA GLU A 11 -7.17 7.99 11.65
C GLU A 11 -6.39 7.12 12.63
N ILE A 12 -5.91 5.98 12.13
CA ILE A 12 -5.10 5.06 12.90
C ILE A 12 -3.74 5.73 13.14
N CYS A 13 -3.66 6.66 14.11
CA CYS A 13 -2.44 7.35 14.51
C CYS A 13 -1.44 6.43 15.25
N PHE A 14 -1.80 5.16 15.49
CA PHE A 14 -0.98 4.21 16.23
C PHE A 14 -0.05 3.35 15.37
N VAL A 15 -0.23 3.34 14.04
CA VAL A 15 0.61 2.54 13.15
C VAL A 15 1.71 3.44 12.60
N LYS A 16 2.87 3.41 13.25
CA LYS A 16 4.11 3.93 12.66
C LYS A 16 4.32 3.24 11.31
N ASP A 17 4.63 4.06 10.31
CA ASP A 17 5.04 3.71 8.95
C ASP A 17 5.30 2.21 8.74
N ASN A 18 4.30 1.50 8.20
CA ASN A 18 4.41 0.12 7.70
C ASN A 18 4.15 -1.03 8.70
N ASP A 19 3.72 -0.78 9.95
CA ASP A 19 3.45 -1.87 10.90
C ASP A 19 2.12 -2.61 10.66
N TYR A 20 1.26 -2.10 9.78
CA TYR A 20 0.01 -2.78 9.39
C TYR A 20 0.29 -4.11 8.67
N ALA A 21 1.29 -4.13 7.78
CA ALA A 21 1.68 -5.35 7.09
C ALA A 21 2.25 -6.39 8.07
N ASN A 22 3.00 -5.96 9.10
CA ASN A 22 3.46 -6.84 10.17
C ASN A 22 2.31 -7.33 11.06
N TYR A 23 1.35 -6.46 11.37
CA TYR A 23 0.15 -6.81 12.14
C TYR A 23 -0.67 -7.88 11.41
N VAL A 24 -0.92 -7.68 10.11
CA VAL A 24 -1.59 -8.66 9.26
C VAL A 24 -0.76 -9.94 9.15
N LYS A 25 0.56 -9.86 9.00
CA LYS A 25 1.43 -11.06 8.98
C LYS A 25 1.40 -11.83 10.30
N LYS A 26 1.22 -11.16 11.44
CA LYS A 26 1.12 -11.79 12.77
C LYS A 26 -0.26 -12.39 13.05
N HIS A 27 -1.34 -11.75 12.57
CA HIS A 27 -2.71 -12.17 12.86
C HIS A 27 -3.37 -12.99 11.73
N SER A 28 -2.85 -12.94 10.51
CA SER A 28 -3.35 -13.70 9.38
C SER A 28 -2.46 -14.90 9.10
N LYS A 29 -3.07 -16.07 8.93
CA LYS A 29 -2.36 -17.27 8.42
C LYS A 29 -2.00 -17.16 6.94
N LYS A 30 -2.46 -16.12 6.24
CA LYS A 30 -2.13 -15.89 4.83
C LYS A 30 -0.72 -15.32 4.70
N ARG A 31 0.11 -15.97 3.88
CA ARG A 31 1.41 -15.42 3.48
C ARG A 31 1.16 -14.19 2.62
N ILE A 32 1.96 -13.16 2.83
CA ILE A 32 1.99 -12.02 1.91
C ILE A 32 2.76 -12.49 0.67
N GLU A 33 2.08 -12.51 -0.47
CA GLU A 33 2.66 -12.98 -1.73
C GLU A 33 3.23 -11.81 -2.52
N GLU A 34 4.43 -12.00 -3.06
CA GLU A 34 5.05 -11.04 -3.97
C GLU A 34 4.29 -11.02 -5.31
N GLY A 35 4.18 -9.83 -5.88
CA GLY A 35 3.50 -9.59 -7.15
C GLY A 35 4.31 -8.67 -8.06
N PHE A 36 3.67 -8.09 -9.07
CA PHE A 36 4.35 -7.28 -10.08
C PHE A 36 3.81 -5.86 -10.13
N PHE A 37 4.70 -4.88 -10.15
CA PHE A 37 4.31 -3.54 -10.57
C PHE A 37 4.06 -3.55 -12.07
N VAL A 38 2.89 -3.09 -12.47
CA VAL A 38 2.48 -3.02 -13.87
C VAL A 38 2.18 -1.56 -14.24
N ASP A 39 2.62 -1.12 -15.42
CA ASP A 39 2.27 0.21 -15.93
C ASP A 39 0.85 0.24 -16.54
N THR A 40 0.38 1.42 -16.90
CA THR A 40 -0.94 1.60 -17.53
C THR A 40 -1.08 0.94 -18.91
N LYS A 41 0.01 0.45 -19.48
CA LYS A 41 0.06 -0.27 -20.76
C LYS A 41 0.18 -1.79 -20.57
N GLY A 42 0.22 -2.28 -19.33
CA GLY A 42 0.39 -3.70 -19.03
C GLY A 42 1.85 -4.18 -18.97
N ASN A 43 2.84 -3.28 -19.04
CA ASN A 43 4.25 -3.67 -18.94
C ASN A 43 4.64 -3.91 -17.49
N ILE A 44 5.30 -5.03 -17.24
CA ILE A 44 5.87 -5.33 -15.92
C ILE A 44 7.08 -4.43 -15.71
N LEU A 45 7.03 -3.61 -14.66
CA LEU A 45 8.10 -2.70 -14.26
C LEU A 45 9.03 -3.30 -13.21
N GLY A 46 8.58 -4.32 -12.48
CA GLY A 46 9.36 -5.02 -11.46
C GLY A 46 8.48 -5.77 -10.47
N LYS A 47 9.08 -6.24 -9.37
CA LYS A 47 8.37 -6.98 -8.31
C LYS A 47 8.08 -6.10 -7.10
N HIS A 48 6.95 -6.36 -6.45
CA HIS A 48 6.55 -5.71 -5.22
C HIS A 48 6.42 -6.74 -4.08
N LYS A 49 6.60 -6.31 -2.82
CA LYS A 49 6.66 -7.21 -1.63
C LYS A 49 5.28 -7.75 -1.19
N GLY A 50 4.29 -7.64 -2.06
CA GLY A 50 2.86 -7.84 -1.78
C GLY A 50 2.08 -6.54 -1.58
N ILE A 51 0.83 -6.56 -2.01
CA ILE A 51 -0.06 -5.38 -2.13
C ILE A 51 -0.29 -4.62 -0.81
N LEU A 52 -0.17 -5.30 0.33
CA LEU A 52 -0.39 -4.71 1.66
C LEU A 52 0.66 -3.67 2.08
N TYR A 53 1.80 -3.63 1.39
CA TYR A 53 2.88 -2.68 1.66
C TYR A 53 2.71 -1.35 0.89
N TYR A 54 1.63 -1.21 0.13
CA TYR A 54 1.43 -0.08 -0.78
C TYR A 54 0.07 0.57 -0.58
N THR A 55 0.02 1.87 -0.81
CA THR A 55 -1.22 2.66 -0.77
C THR A 55 -1.33 3.49 -2.05
N ILE A 56 -2.54 3.67 -2.56
CA ILE A 56 -2.79 4.55 -3.71
C ILE A 56 -2.28 5.98 -3.38
N GLY A 57 -1.53 6.58 -4.29
CA GLY A 57 -0.83 7.85 -4.13
C GLY A 57 0.58 7.75 -3.52
N GLN A 58 1.03 6.56 -3.10
CA GLN A 58 2.37 6.38 -2.54
C GLN A 58 3.47 6.61 -3.59
N ARG A 59 4.43 7.48 -3.26
CA ARG A 59 5.61 7.78 -4.09
C ARG A 59 6.91 7.11 -3.61
N LYS A 60 7.06 6.97 -2.29
CA LYS A 60 8.29 6.48 -1.65
C LYS A 60 8.14 5.00 -1.26
N GLY A 61 9.24 4.30 -1.02
CA GLY A 61 9.21 2.94 -0.47
C GLY A 61 8.75 1.85 -1.46
N LEU A 62 8.75 2.13 -2.77
CA LEU A 62 8.39 1.14 -3.80
C LEU A 62 9.42 0.01 -3.91
N GLY A 63 10.66 0.24 -3.45
CA GLY A 63 11.71 -0.78 -3.40
C GLY A 63 12.38 -1.07 -4.74
N ILE A 64 11.96 -0.38 -5.82
CA ILE A 64 12.58 -0.43 -7.15
C ILE A 64 12.76 0.98 -7.73
N THR A 65 13.77 1.14 -8.59
CA THR A 65 14.10 2.40 -9.25
C THR A 65 13.50 2.43 -10.64
N PHE A 66 12.55 3.32 -10.88
CA PHE A 66 11.82 3.42 -12.16
C PHE A 66 12.44 4.43 -13.15
N GLY A 67 13.59 5.02 -12.83
CA GLY A 67 14.24 6.09 -13.64
C GLY A 67 13.51 7.43 -13.68
N LYS A 68 12.26 7.47 -13.19
CA LYS A 68 11.43 8.68 -13.03
C LYS A 68 10.60 8.58 -11.75
N PRO A 69 10.10 9.71 -11.22
CA PRO A 69 9.14 9.69 -10.12
C PRO A 69 7.89 8.90 -10.52
N MET A 70 7.52 7.90 -9.73
CA MET A 70 6.33 7.07 -9.93
C MET A 70 5.45 7.11 -8.70
N PHE A 71 4.15 6.93 -8.92
CA PHE A 71 3.13 6.86 -7.88
C PHE A 71 2.29 5.60 -8.10
N VAL A 72 1.85 4.97 -7.01
CA VAL A 72 0.85 3.90 -7.07
C VAL A 72 -0.49 4.54 -7.43
N ILE A 73 -1.10 4.11 -8.52
CA ILE A 73 -2.39 4.64 -8.99
C ILE A 73 -3.55 3.68 -8.76
N ASP A 74 -3.26 2.38 -8.65
CA ASP A 74 -4.22 1.31 -8.47
C ASP A 74 -3.55 0.13 -7.76
N ILE A 75 -4.35 -0.73 -7.13
CA ILE A 75 -3.93 -1.99 -6.50
C ILE A 75 -4.99 -3.04 -6.84
N ASN A 76 -4.60 -4.06 -7.58
CA ASN A 76 -5.47 -5.15 -7.97
C ASN A 76 -5.19 -6.41 -7.11
N PRO A 77 -6.04 -6.72 -6.11
CA PRO A 77 -5.83 -7.88 -5.25
C PRO A 77 -6.14 -9.22 -5.91
N ILE A 78 -6.88 -9.23 -7.03
CA ILE A 78 -7.22 -10.47 -7.77
C ILE A 78 -6.00 -10.92 -8.57
N ASN A 79 -5.30 -9.97 -9.20
CA ASN A 79 -4.14 -10.24 -10.05
C ASN A 79 -2.80 -10.05 -9.33
N ASN A 80 -2.81 -9.54 -8.10
CA ASN A 80 -1.62 -9.21 -7.30
C ASN A 80 -0.67 -8.25 -8.05
N THR A 81 -1.20 -7.10 -8.49
CA THR A 81 -0.49 -6.05 -9.25
C THR A 81 -0.82 -4.65 -8.80
#